data_AF-A0A536AU84-F1
#
_entry.id   AF-A0A536AU84-F1
#
_cell.length_a   1.000
_cell.length_b   1.000
_cell.length_c   1.000
_cell.angle_alpha   90.00
_cell.angle_beta   90.00
_cell.angle_gamma   90.00
#
_symmetry.space_group_name_H-M   'P 1'
#
loop_
_entity.id
_entity.type
_entity.pdbx_description
1 polymer ?
#
loop_
_entity_poly.entity_id
_entity_poly.type
_entity_poly.pdbx_seq_one_letter_code
_entity_poly.pdbx_strand_id
1 'polypeptide(L)'
;MPRRVLHARGAIALAVALATSVRPASAEMPRIVKHGVVSPLLSRTRDRGRAPRADRHRVVVGLALRQREALEAFLADVQDPGSPRYHQFLTQDEFNALYAPDPAGEEAVVAHLAQSGLTVTERPPNRLLVGAVGSVEALERAFG
;
A
#
# COMPACT_ATOMS: atom_id res chain seq x y z
N MET A 1 -66.67 3.59 42.15
CA MET A 1 -67.26 3.09 40.89
C MET A 1 -68.58 3.82 40.67
N PRO A 2 -68.97 4.27 39.46
CA PRO A 2 -68.73 3.65 38.16
C PRO A 2 -67.92 4.50 37.16
N ARG A 3 -67.48 3.82 36.08
CA ARG A 3 -66.63 4.31 34.98
C ARG A 3 -67.50 4.91 33.88
N ARG A 4 -67.09 6.04 33.30
CA ARG A 4 -67.32 6.38 31.88
C ARG A 4 -66.16 7.20 31.34
N VAL A 5 -65.57 6.70 30.25
CA VAL A 5 -64.49 7.30 29.46
C VAL A 5 -65.12 8.06 28.31
N LEU A 6 -64.63 9.27 28.00
CA LEU A 6 -64.75 9.85 26.66
C LEU A 6 -63.50 10.69 26.36
N HIS A 7 -62.85 10.37 25.26
CA HIS A 7 -61.60 10.94 24.77
C HIS A 7 -61.80 12.33 24.14
N ALA A 8 -60.82 13.23 24.30
CA ALA A 8 -60.51 14.21 23.26
C ALA A 8 -59.08 14.81 23.39
N ARG A 9 -58.20 14.35 22.48
CA ARG A 9 -57.27 15.11 21.64
C ARG A 9 -56.17 15.98 22.29
N GLY A 10 -54.91 15.63 21.99
CA GLY A 10 -53.77 16.54 22.15
C GLY A 10 -52.44 15.99 21.62
N ALA A 11 -52.25 16.09 20.30
CA ALA A 11 -51.00 16.11 19.52
C ALA A 11 -49.81 15.22 19.96
N ILE A 12 -49.57 14.15 19.20
CA ILE A 12 -48.26 13.48 19.13
C ILE A 12 -47.40 14.28 18.15
N ALA A 13 -46.42 15.03 18.66
CA ALA A 13 -45.38 15.65 17.84
C ALA A 13 -44.36 14.57 17.44
N LEU A 14 -44.42 14.14 16.18
CA LEU A 14 -43.45 13.23 15.58
C LEU A 14 -42.19 14.03 15.23
N ALA A 15 -41.17 13.96 16.08
CA ALA A 15 -39.86 14.51 15.77
C ALA A 15 -39.13 13.56 14.79
N VAL A 16 -39.07 13.95 13.52
CA VAL A 16 -38.27 13.28 12.48
C VAL A 16 -36.81 13.62 12.74
N ALA A 17 -36.03 12.65 13.23
CA ALA A 17 -34.58 12.77 13.34
C ALA A 17 -33.96 12.55 11.95
N LEU A 18 -33.51 13.63 11.30
CA LEU A 18 -32.67 13.53 10.11
C LEU A 18 -31.27 13.09 10.54
N ALA A 19 -30.98 11.80 10.42
CA ALA A 19 -29.61 11.29 10.52
C ALA A 19 -28.84 11.68 9.26
N THR A 20 -28.08 12.78 9.31
CA THR A 20 -27.12 13.12 8.27
C THR A 20 -25.91 12.18 8.37
N SER A 21 -25.89 11.12 7.57
CA SER A 21 -24.69 10.29 7.40
C SER A 21 -23.60 11.12 6.74
N VAL A 22 -22.64 11.61 7.53
CA VAL A 22 -21.39 12.17 7.01
C VAL A 22 -20.59 11.01 6.41
N ARG A 23 -20.55 10.90 5.07
CA ARG A 23 -19.57 10.04 4.39
C ARG A 23 -18.20 10.67 4.62
N PRO A 24 -17.21 9.97 5.22
CA PRO A 24 -15.85 10.47 5.19
C PRO A 24 -15.43 10.57 3.72
N ALA A 25 -14.92 11.74 3.32
CA ALA A 25 -14.28 11.90 2.04
C ALA A 25 -13.10 10.92 2.00
N SER A 26 -13.17 9.93 1.11
CA SER A 26 -12.02 9.07 0.85
C SER A 26 -10.96 9.99 0.26
N ALA A 27 -9.87 10.23 1.01
CA ALA A 27 -8.75 10.97 0.50
C ALA A 27 -8.17 10.18 -0.67
N GLU A 28 -8.41 10.64 -1.89
CA GLU A 28 -7.79 10.08 -3.08
C GLU A 28 -6.29 10.33 -2.96
N MET A 29 -5.53 9.29 -2.61
CA MET A 29 -4.08 9.40 -2.48
C MET A 29 -3.51 9.84 -3.83
N PRO A 30 -2.74 10.94 -3.89
CA PRO A 30 -2.18 11.42 -5.15
C PRO A 30 -1.32 10.31 -5.77
N ARG A 31 -1.60 9.96 -7.02
CA ARG A 31 -0.80 8.96 -7.74
C ARG A 31 0.57 9.54 -8.03
N ILE A 32 1.59 9.02 -7.36
CA ILE A 32 2.99 9.37 -7.63
C ILE A 32 3.46 8.54 -8.82
N VAL A 33 3.59 9.17 -9.99
CA VAL A 33 4.27 8.56 -11.14
C VAL A 33 5.77 8.69 -10.93
N LYS A 34 6.46 7.57 -10.74
CA LYS A 34 7.93 7.57 -10.66
C LYS A 34 8.49 7.84 -12.05
N HIS A 35 9.20 8.96 -12.21
CA HIS A 35 9.83 9.34 -13.47
C HIS A 35 11.02 8.38 -13.74
N GLY A 36 11.24 7.99 -15.00
CA GLY A 36 12.34 7.09 -15.40
C GLY A 36 12.04 5.59 -15.40
N VAL A 37 10.78 5.17 -15.25
CA VAL A 37 10.37 3.74 -15.26
C VAL A 37 10.20 3.18 -16.69
N VAL A 38 10.30 4.03 -17.71
CA VAL A 38 10.07 3.64 -19.11
C VAL A 38 11.40 3.35 -19.81
N SER A 39 11.55 2.13 -20.34
CA SER A 39 12.75 1.74 -21.08
C SER A 39 12.96 2.61 -22.33
N PRO A 40 14.20 3.02 -22.66
CA PRO A 40 14.46 3.74 -23.91
C PRO A 40 14.12 2.91 -25.16
N LEU A 41 14.02 1.58 -25.03
CA LEU A 41 13.59 0.67 -26.09
C LEU A 41 12.12 0.87 -26.48
N LEU A 42 11.32 1.59 -25.69
CA LEU A 42 9.94 1.90 -26.04
C LEU A 42 9.86 2.69 -27.38
N SER A 43 10.86 3.53 -27.66
CA SER A 43 10.99 4.27 -28.93
C SER A 43 11.14 3.36 -30.15
N ARG A 44 11.55 2.10 -29.95
CA ARG A 44 11.75 1.08 -30.99
C ARG A 44 10.70 -0.03 -30.96
N THR A 45 9.66 0.13 -30.13
CA THR A 45 8.61 -0.86 -29.95
C THR A 45 7.36 -0.42 -30.69
N ARG A 46 6.63 -1.39 -31.25
CA ARG A 46 5.31 -1.15 -31.83
C ARG A 46 4.24 -1.59 -30.85
N ASP A 47 3.32 -0.68 -30.52
CA ASP A 47 2.14 -1.02 -29.73
C ASP A 47 1.28 -2.06 -30.47
N ARG A 48 0.91 -3.12 -29.76
CA ARG A 48 0.09 -4.24 -30.24
C ARG A 48 -1.37 -4.13 -29.74
N GLY A 49 -1.71 -3.07 -29.03
CA GLY A 49 -2.99 -2.89 -28.36
C GLY A 49 -2.99 -3.46 -26.93
N ARG A 50 -4.15 -3.39 -26.28
CA ARG A 50 -4.32 -3.81 -24.89
C ARG A 50 -4.12 -5.33 -24.75
N ALA A 51 -3.37 -5.73 -23.73
CA ALA A 51 -3.20 -7.15 -23.38
C ALA A 51 -4.53 -7.81 -22.98
N PRO A 52 -4.73 -9.11 -23.25
CA PRO A 52 -5.91 -9.84 -22.81
C PRO A 52 -6.09 -9.76 -21.28
N ARG A 53 -7.31 -9.43 -20.83
CA ARG A 53 -7.61 -9.18 -19.42
C ARG A 53 -7.31 -10.37 -18.49
N ALA A 54 -7.37 -11.59 -19.04
CA ALA A 54 -7.18 -12.84 -18.31
C ALA A 54 -5.71 -13.31 -18.26
N ASP A 55 -4.82 -12.72 -19.08
CA ASP A 55 -3.41 -13.10 -19.09
C ASP A 55 -2.79 -12.86 -17.72
N ARG A 56 -1.95 -13.78 -17.27
CA ARG A 56 -1.33 -13.73 -15.95
C ARG A 56 0.11 -13.25 -16.04
N HIS A 57 0.45 -12.30 -15.19
CA HIS A 57 1.82 -11.80 -15.06
C HIS A 57 2.27 -11.81 -13.60
N ARG A 58 3.58 -11.97 -13.42
CA ARG A 58 4.27 -11.79 -12.15
C ARG A 58 4.71 -10.34 -12.01
N VAL A 59 4.50 -9.78 -10.82
CA VAL A 59 4.98 -8.47 -10.42
C VAL A 59 5.80 -8.59 -9.14
N VAL A 60 6.78 -7.71 -8.98
CA VAL A 60 7.55 -7.55 -7.75
C VAL A 60 7.47 -6.09 -7.34
N VAL A 61 6.98 -5.85 -6.14
CA VAL A 61 6.86 -4.52 -5.56
C VAL A 61 8.04 -4.29 -4.63
N GLY A 62 8.84 -3.25 -4.92
CA GLY A 62 9.91 -2.81 -4.04
C GLY A 62 9.41 -1.82 -3.00
N LEU A 63 9.79 -2.02 -1.73
CA LEU A 63 9.39 -1.18 -0.61
C LEU A 63 10.51 -0.21 -0.24
N ALA A 64 10.12 0.97 0.23
CA ALA A 64 11.07 2.02 0.59
C ALA A 64 11.80 1.70 1.90
N LEU A 65 13.12 1.83 1.87
CA LEU A 65 13.96 1.75 3.07
C LEU A 65 13.60 2.87 4.06
N ARG A 66 13.77 2.58 5.34
CA ARG A 66 13.73 3.59 6.40
C ARG A 66 15.12 4.21 6.55
N GLN A 67 15.17 5.48 6.97
CA GLN A 67 16.40 6.19 7.34
C GLN A 67 17.50 6.11 6.25
N ARG A 68 17.14 6.45 5.01
CA ARG A 68 18.04 6.29 3.85
C ARG A 68 19.34 7.06 4.01
N GLU A 69 19.27 8.27 4.55
CA GLU A 69 20.41 9.14 4.79
C GLU A 69 21.36 8.54 5.84
N ALA A 70 20.80 7.92 6.89
CA ALA A 70 21.60 7.23 7.91
C ALA A 70 22.27 5.96 7.36
N LEU A 71 21.57 5.22 6.48
CA LEU A 71 22.18 4.08 5.78
C LEU A 71 23.32 4.53 4.86
N GLU A 72 23.15 5.62 4.12
CA GLU A 72 24.20 6.19 3.27
C GLU A 72 25.43 6.62 4.08
N ALA A 73 25.22 7.29 5.22
CA ALA A 73 26.31 7.64 6.15
C ALA A 73 27.02 6.39 6.70
N PHE A 74 26.26 5.37 7.13
CA PHE A 74 26.83 4.11 7.60
C PHE A 74 27.68 3.43 6.52
N LEU A 75 27.20 3.41 5.27
CA LEU A 75 27.93 2.81 4.14
C LEU A 75 29.24 3.55 3.86
N ALA A 76 29.28 4.87 4.01
CA ALA A 76 30.51 5.65 3.91
C ALA A 76 31.48 5.30 5.06
N ASP A 77 30.99 5.27 6.30
CA ASP A 77 31.80 4.98 7.49
C ASP A 77 32.46 3.61 7.46
N VAL A 78 31.78 2.56 6.97
CA VAL A 78 32.37 1.20 6.93
C VAL A 78 33.41 1.01 5.83
N GLN A 79 33.47 1.94 4.87
CA GLN A 79 34.43 1.94 3.75
C GLN A 79 35.62 2.88 3.98
N ASP A 80 35.55 3.77 4.98
CA ASP A 80 36.62 4.70 5.32
C ASP A 80 37.63 4.09 6.31
N PRO A 81 38.91 3.91 5.93
CA PRO A 81 39.94 3.41 6.86
C PRO A 81 40.19 4.31 8.08
N GLY A 82 39.84 5.60 8.00
CA GLY A 82 39.93 6.54 9.12
C GLY A 82 38.76 6.45 10.11
N SER A 83 37.69 5.73 9.76
CA SER A 83 36.51 5.57 10.59
C SER A 83 36.73 4.52 11.66
N PRO A 84 36.23 4.74 12.90
CA PRO A 84 36.20 3.70 13.92
C PRO A 84 35.31 2.51 13.56
N ARG A 85 34.51 2.61 12.48
CA ARG A 85 33.62 1.55 11.98
C ARG A 85 34.16 0.86 10.72
N TYR A 86 35.40 1.12 10.32
CA TYR A 86 35.98 0.50 9.12
C TYR A 86 35.84 -1.02 9.13
N HIS A 87 35.30 -1.59 8.06
CA HIS A 87 35.02 -3.02 7.90
C HIS A 87 34.09 -3.65 8.98
N GLN A 88 33.36 -2.85 9.75
CA GLN A 88 32.35 -3.34 10.71
C GLN A 88 30.97 -3.35 10.05
N PHE A 89 30.73 -4.36 9.23
CA PHE A 89 29.47 -4.54 8.50
C PHE A 89 28.33 -5.03 9.41
N LEU A 90 27.10 -4.73 9.01
CA LEU A 90 25.90 -5.25 9.68
C LEU A 90 25.60 -6.68 9.25
N THR A 91 25.08 -7.44 10.20
CA THR A 91 24.31 -8.65 9.93
C THR A 91 22.97 -8.30 9.28
N GLN A 92 22.32 -9.32 8.69
CA GLN A 92 21.00 -9.16 8.09
C GLN A 92 19.95 -8.66 9.11
N ASP A 93 20.00 -9.16 10.34
CA ASP A 93 19.03 -8.81 11.38
C ASP A 93 19.20 -7.37 11.86
N GLU A 94 20.44 -6.90 11.99
CA GLU A 94 20.73 -5.50 12.31
C GLU A 94 20.27 -4.57 11.19
N PHE A 95 20.54 -4.93 9.92
CA PHE A 95 20.00 -4.18 8.79
C PHE A 95 18.47 -4.13 8.81
N ASN A 96 17.83 -5.27 9.08
CA ASN A 96 16.37 -5.36 9.14
C ASN A 96 15.77 -4.54 10.27
N ALA A 97 16.46 -4.45 11.41
CA ALA A 97 16.03 -3.68 12.57
C ALA A 97 16.17 -2.17 12.34
N LEU A 98 17.21 -1.74 11.62
CA LEU A 98 17.52 -0.32 11.41
C LEU A 98 16.84 0.25 10.17
N TYR A 99 16.99 -0.42 9.02
CA TYR A 99 16.75 0.19 7.71
C TYR A 99 15.67 -0.49 6.85
N ALA A 100 15.35 -1.76 7.11
CA ALA A 100 14.27 -2.40 6.37
C ALA A 100 12.91 -1.72 6.63
N PRO A 101 11.94 -1.83 5.69
CA PRO A 101 10.57 -1.37 5.88
C PRO A 101 9.95 -1.89 7.18
N ASP A 102 9.01 -1.15 7.76
CA ASP A 102 8.26 -1.62 8.91
C ASP A 102 7.34 -2.79 8.53
N PRO A 103 7.13 -3.77 9.43
CA PRO A 103 6.21 -4.88 9.19
C PRO A 103 4.81 -4.41 8.79
N ALA A 104 4.31 -3.34 9.42
CA ALA A 104 3.01 -2.75 9.08
C ALA A 104 2.97 -2.19 7.66
N GLY A 105 4.09 -1.64 7.15
CA GLY A 105 4.20 -1.15 5.78
C GLY A 105 4.18 -2.29 4.76
N GLU A 106 4.86 -3.40 5.06
CA GLU A 106 4.79 -4.61 4.24
C GLU A 106 3.36 -5.17 4.18
N GLU A 107 2.71 -5.32 5.34
CA GLU A 107 1.34 -5.83 5.41
C GLU A 107 0.33 -4.95 4.68
N ALA A 108 0.49 -3.62 4.70
CA ALA A 108 -0.36 -2.72 3.93
C ALA A 108 -0.25 -2.99 2.40
N VAL A 109 0.96 -3.25 1.91
CA VAL A 109 1.19 -3.62 0.50
C VAL A 109 0.57 -4.99 0.18
N VAL A 110 0.80 -5.99 1.05
CA VAL A 110 0.20 -7.33 0.91
C VAL A 110 -1.32 -7.24 0.84
N ALA A 111 -1.94 -6.48 1.73
CA ALA A 111 -3.38 -6.29 1.77
C ALA A 111 -3.91 -5.60 0.51
N HIS A 112 -3.23 -4.55 0.02
CA HIS A 112 -3.58 -3.86 -1.22
C HIS A 112 -3.55 -4.80 -2.44
N LEU A 113 -2.48 -5.59 -2.57
CA LEU A 113 -2.34 -6.56 -3.66
C LEU A 113 -3.44 -7.63 -3.60
N ALA A 114 -3.73 -8.17 -2.42
CA ALA A 114 -4.78 -9.16 -2.23
C ALA A 114 -6.17 -8.61 -2.55
N GLN A 115 -6.51 -7.42 -2.06
CA GLN A 115 -7.78 -6.75 -2.34
C GLN A 115 -7.96 -6.43 -3.83
N SER A 116 -6.87 -6.21 -4.55
CA SER A 116 -6.87 -5.97 -5.99
C SER A 116 -7.05 -7.24 -6.83
N GLY A 117 -6.98 -8.42 -6.20
CA GLY A 117 -7.14 -9.73 -6.84
C GLY A 117 -5.82 -10.40 -7.24
N LEU A 118 -4.68 -9.93 -6.71
CA LEU A 118 -3.39 -10.61 -6.89
C LEU A 118 -3.14 -11.62 -5.76
N THR A 119 -2.41 -12.68 -6.08
CA THR A 119 -1.91 -13.66 -5.11
C THR A 119 -0.48 -13.34 -4.76
N VAL A 120 -0.18 -13.07 -3.49
CA VAL A 120 1.20 -12.88 -3.00
C VAL A 120 1.92 -14.22 -3.02
N THR A 121 3.10 -14.26 -3.66
CA THR A 121 3.90 -15.48 -3.85
C THR A 121 5.19 -15.45 -3.05
N GLU A 122 5.73 -14.28 -2.74
CA GLU A 122 7.05 -14.15 -2.09
C GLU A 122 7.08 -12.96 -1.13
N ARG A 123 7.65 -13.20 0.06
CA ARG A 123 7.91 -12.21 1.12
C ARG A 123 9.25 -12.51 1.79
N PRO A 124 10.36 -11.96 1.28
CA PRO A 124 11.67 -12.16 1.90
C PRO A 124 11.73 -11.55 3.31
N PRO A 125 12.48 -12.12 4.26
CA PRO A 125 12.54 -11.63 5.65
C PRO A 125 13.00 -10.16 5.81
N ASN A 126 13.74 -9.64 4.82
CA ASN A 126 14.21 -8.26 4.80
C ASN A 126 13.12 -7.24 4.42
N ARG A 127 11.92 -7.70 4.04
CA ARG A 127 10.74 -6.89 3.72
C ARG A 127 10.94 -5.87 2.60
N LEU A 128 12.01 -5.99 1.82
CA LEU A 128 12.33 -5.06 0.73
C LEU A 128 11.46 -5.31 -0.50
N LEU A 129 10.90 -6.50 -0.63
CA LEU A 129 10.16 -6.94 -1.81
C LEU A 129 8.88 -7.67 -1.40
N VAL A 130 7.83 -7.48 -2.18
CA VAL A 130 6.64 -8.34 -2.17
C VAL A 130 6.39 -8.83 -3.60
N GLY A 131 6.50 -10.14 -3.81
CA GLY A 131 6.21 -10.78 -5.09
C GLY A 131 4.76 -11.20 -5.17
N ALA A 132 4.11 -10.98 -6.32
CA ALA A 132 2.73 -11.40 -6.55
C ALA A 132 2.49 -11.82 -8.00
N VAL A 133 1.40 -12.56 -8.22
CA VAL A 133 0.93 -12.99 -9.53
C VAL A 133 -0.57 -12.69 -9.66
N GLY A 134 -1.00 -12.22 -10.82
CA GLY A 134 -2.40 -11.89 -11.07
C GLY A 134 -2.72 -11.72 -12.54
N SER A 135 -4.01 -11.56 -12.86
CA SER A 135 -4.44 -11.24 -14.22
C SER A 135 -4.11 -9.78 -14.59
N VAL A 136 -4.09 -9.45 -15.89
CA VAL A 136 -3.99 -8.05 -16.37
C VAL A 136 -5.05 -7.17 -15.72
N GLU A 137 -6.30 -7.65 -15.58
CA GLU A 137 -7.34 -6.90 -14.89
C GLU A 137 -7.04 -6.63 -13.40
N ALA A 138 -6.46 -7.59 -12.69
CA ALA A 138 -6.05 -7.39 -11.29
C ALA A 138 -4.89 -6.39 -11.18
N LEU A 139 -3.94 -6.44 -12.12
CA LEU A 139 -2.83 -5.50 -12.20
C LEU A 139 -3.31 -4.07 -12.50
N GLU A 140 -4.24 -3.91 -13.45
CA GLU A 140 -4.88 -2.62 -13.73
C GLU A 140 -5.62 -2.08 -12.50
N ARG A 141 -6.27 -2.94 -11.70
CA ARG A 141 -6.92 -2.51 -10.44
C ARG A 141 -5.91 -2.07 -9.37
N ALA A 142 -4.77 -2.74 -9.28
CA ALA A 142 -3.76 -2.48 -8.24
C ALA A 142 -2.90 -1.24 -8.51
N PHE A 143 -2.60 -0.95 -9.77
CA PHE A 143 -1.62 0.06 -10.18
C PHE A 143 -2.14 1.07 -11.21
N GLY A 144 -3.23 0.72 -11.89
CA GLY A 144 -3.85 1.47 -12.99
C GLY A 144 -4.79 2.53 -12.49
#